data_AF-A0A959HHI8-F1
#
_entry.id   AF-A0A959HHI8-F1
#
_cell.length_a   1.000
_cell.length_b   1.000
_cell.length_c   1.000
_cell.angle_alpha   90.00
_cell.angle_beta   90.00
_cell.angle_gamma   90.00
#
_symmetry.space_group_name_H-M   'P 1'
#
loop_
_entity.id
_entity.type
_entity.pdbx_description
1 polymer ?
#
loop_
_entity_poly.entity_id
_entity_poly.type
_entity_poly.pdbx_seq_one_letter_code
_entity_poly.pdbx_strand_id
1 'polypeptide(L)'
;MYDLLGNVAEWTLDHYEKDYLAAIGQEKQNPWIAPTRRHSRTVKGGSYDSEPEDCNCLAREKSQARWQARDPQIPKSIWWNTDSPFVGFRIVRPEQQPGPEEVEVFFDKAIKE
;
A
#
# COMPACT_ATOMS: atom_id res chain seq x y z
N MET A 1 1.09 1.91 -19.30
CA MET A 1 1.19 0.99 -18.14
C MET A 1 0.49 -0.31 -18.49
N TYR A 2 0.98 -1.43 -17.99
CA TYR A 2 0.42 -2.76 -18.21
C TYR A 2 0.06 -3.40 -16.87
N ASP A 3 -0.96 -4.27 -16.89
CA ASP A 3 -1.40 -5.08 -15.74
C ASP A 3 -1.65 -4.25 -14.48
N LEU A 4 -2.33 -3.12 -14.65
CA LEU A 4 -2.81 -2.33 -13.51
C LEU A 4 -4.02 -2.96 -12.82
N LEU A 5 -4.73 -3.83 -13.54
CA LEU A 5 -5.94 -4.50 -13.10
C LEU A 5 -5.70 -6.01 -13.19
N GLY A 6 -5.77 -6.71 -12.06
CA GLY A 6 -5.43 -8.12 -11.95
C GLY A 6 -3.92 -8.37 -11.92
N ASN A 7 -3.50 -9.60 -12.26
CA ASN A 7 -2.14 -10.12 -12.06
C ASN A 7 -1.71 -10.10 -10.59
N VAL A 8 -1.27 -8.97 -10.06
CA VAL A 8 -0.94 -8.82 -8.63
C VAL A 8 -1.53 -7.54 -8.08
N ALA A 9 -2.04 -7.59 -6.86
CA ALA A 9 -2.44 -6.39 -6.15
C ALA A 9 -1.18 -5.60 -5.78
N GLU A 10 -1.14 -4.30 -6.02
CA GLU A 10 0.08 -3.51 -5.85
C GLU A 10 0.03 -2.65 -4.57
N TRP A 11 1.08 -2.72 -3.76
CA TRP A 11 1.25 -1.84 -2.60
C TRP A 11 1.21 -0.36 -2.95
N THR A 12 0.56 0.42 -2.10
CA THR A 12 0.55 1.90 -2.14
C THR A 12 1.02 2.49 -0.81
N LEU A 13 1.40 3.76 -0.81
CA LEU A 13 1.93 4.44 0.37
C LEU A 13 0.86 4.72 1.44
N ASP A 14 -0.39 4.85 1.05
CA ASP A 14 -1.50 5.28 1.90
C ASP A 14 -1.89 4.26 2.98
N HIS A 15 -2.25 4.80 4.14
CA HIS A 15 -3.14 4.10 5.06
C HIS A 15 -4.44 3.74 4.35
N TYR A 16 -5.01 2.61 4.71
CA TYR A 16 -6.30 2.20 4.22
C TYR A 16 -7.41 2.98 4.93
N GLU A 17 -8.16 3.73 4.13
CA GLU A 17 -9.45 4.29 4.53
C GLU A 17 -10.54 3.72 3.65
N LYS A 18 -11.64 3.31 4.28
CA LYS A 18 -12.80 2.73 3.56
C LYS A 18 -13.42 3.76 2.62
N ASP A 19 -13.57 4.98 3.10
CA ASP A 19 -14.03 6.12 2.31
C ASP A 19 -12.86 7.09 2.07
N TYR A 20 -12.01 6.72 1.10
CA TYR A 20 -10.81 7.49 0.77
C TYR A 20 -11.14 8.94 0.38
N LEU A 21 -12.23 9.16 -0.37
CA LEU A 21 -12.59 10.49 -0.86
C LEU A 21 -13.05 11.39 0.29
N ALA A 22 -13.82 10.85 1.24
CA ALA A 22 -14.14 11.58 2.46
C ALA A 22 -12.88 11.86 3.30
N ALA A 23 -11.96 10.89 3.39
CA ALA A 23 -10.74 11.01 4.19
C ALA A 23 -9.78 12.10 3.67
N ILE A 24 -9.60 12.23 2.36
CA ILE A 24 -8.76 13.30 1.79
C ILE A 24 -9.45 14.68 1.80
N GLY A 25 -10.79 14.71 1.88
CA GLY A 25 -11.56 15.94 2.00
C GLY A 25 -11.25 16.99 0.93
N GLN A 26 -10.76 18.16 1.36
CA GLN A 26 -10.40 19.27 0.47
C GLN A 26 -8.98 19.17 -0.09
N GLU A 27 -8.12 18.32 0.50
CA GLU A 27 -6.74 18.14 0.06
C GLU A 27 -6.72 17.24 -1.17
N LYS A 28 -6.88 17.85 -2.34
CA LYS A 28 -6.93 17.13 -3.63
C LYS A 28 -5.61 17.10 -4.37
N GLN A 29 -4.64 17.93 -3.96
CA GLN A 29 -3.33 17.99 -4.59
C GLN A 29 -2.35 17.12 -3.83
N ASN A 30 -1.92 16.02 -4.47
CA ASN A 30 -1.00 15.02 -3.90
C ASN A 30 -1.42 14.52 -2.50
N PRO A 31 -2.68 14.07 -2.30
CA PRO A 31 -3.10 13.55 -1.01
C PRO A 31 -2.31 12.31 -0.64
N TRP A 32 -1.83 12.28 0.60
CA TRP A 32 -1.23 11.10 1.19
C TRP A 32 -1.82 10.87 2.57
N ILE A 33 -2.57 9.78 2.73
CA ILE A 33 -3.06 9.40 4.05
C ILE A 33 -1.92 8.72 4.79
N ALA A 34 -1.25 9.48 5.66
CA ALA A 34 -0.09 8.99 6.38
C ALA A 34 -0.44 7.76 7.24
N PRO A 35 0.38 6.70 7.19
CA PRO A 35 0.15 5.49 7.97
C PRO A 35 0.27 5.71 9.46
N THR A 36 -0.55 5.01 10.23
CA THR A 36 -0.56 5.06 11.69
C THR A 36 0.00 3.79 12.36
N ARG A 37 0.13 2.70 11.60
CA ARG A 37 0.61 1.39 12.05
C ARG A 37 1.04 0.55 10.83
N ARG A 38 1.74 -0.57 11.06
CA ARG A 38 2.22 -1.44 9.99
C ARG A 38 1.12 -2.00 9.07
N HIS A 39 0.06 -2.58 9.64
CA HIS A 39 -1.05 -3.15 8.87
C HIS A 39 -2.21 -2.16 8.71
N SER A 40 -3.10 -2.38 7.74
CA SER A 40 -4.01 -1.35 7.19
C SER A 40 -3.33 -0.38 6.24
N ARG A 41 -2.45 -0.89 5.39
CA ARG A 41 -1.99 -0.23 4.16
C ARG A 41 -2.93 -0.60 3.02
N THR A 42 -3.00 0.24 2.01
CA THR A 42 -3.83 -0.03 0.82
C THR A 42 -3.03 -0.79 -0.25
N VAL A 43 -3.61 -1.83 -0.83
CA VAL A 43 -3.21 -2.37 -2.15
C VAL A 43 -4.29 -2.08 -3.19
N LYS A 44 -3.91 -1.95 -4.46
CA LYS A 44 -4.81 -1.60 -5.57
C LYS A 44 -4.67 -2.55 -6.77
N GLY A 45 -5.69 -2.55 -7.62
CA GLY A 45 -5.69 -3.25 -8.92
C GLY A 45 -6.33 -4.63 -8.91
N GLY A 46 -6.45 -5.28 -7.76
CA GLY A 46 -6.82 -6.69 -7.69
C GLY A 46 -5.67 -7.59 -8.14
N SER A 47 -5.86 -8.90 -8.10
CA SER A 47 -4.83 -9.90 -8.41
C SER A 47 -5.38 -11.03 -9.25
N TYR A 48 -4.54 -12.01 -9.61
CA TYR A 48 -4.97 -13.24 -10.28
C TYR A 48 -5.99 -14.06 -9.47
N ASP A 49 -6.11 -13.83 -8.16
CA ASP A 49 -7.01 -14.53 -7.24
C ASP A 49 -8.24 -13.68 -6.88
N SER A 50 -8.37 -12.50 -7.48
CA SER A 50 -9.51 -11.60 -7.27
C SER A 50 -10.61 -11.88 -8.29
N GLU A 51 -11.86 -11.69 -7.88
CA GLU A 51 -12.99 -11.73 -8.81
C GLU A 51 -12.85 -10.62 -9.87
N PRO A 52 -13.41 -10.83 -11.09
CA PRO A 52 -13.33 -9.83 -12.16
C PRO A 52 -13.84 -8.45 -11.76
N GLU A 53 -14.89 -8.38 -10.93
CA GLU A 53 -15.48 -7.14 -10.44
C GLU A 53 -14.55 -6.36 -9.52
N ASP A 54 -13.64 -7.05 -8.82
CA ASP A 54 -12.65 -6.46 -7.92
C ASP A 54 -11.36 -6.02 -8.65
N CYS A 55 -11.19 -6.41 -9.91
CA CYS A 55 -10.06 -6.00 -10.76
C CYS A 55 -10.35 -4.68 -11.46
N ASN A 56 -10.52 -3.60 -10.70
CA ASN A 56 -10.85 -2.28 -11.23
C ASN A 56 -10.03 -1.14 -10.58
N CYS A 57 -10.08 0.07 -11.17
CA CYS A 57 -9.27 1.20 -10.72
C CYS A 57 -9.70 1.78 -9.35
N LEU A 58 -10.95 1.55 -8.94
CA LEU A 58 -11.49 1.97 -7.66
C LEU A 58 -11.20 0.97 -6.54
N ALA A 59 -10.86 -0.28 -6.88
CA ALA A 59 -10.57 -1.33 -5.92
C ALA A 59 -9.45 -0.91 -4.96
N ARG A 60 -9.71 -1.13 -3.68
CA ARG A 60 -8.80 -0.87 -2.55
C ARG A 60 -8.97 -2.00 -1.56
N GLU A 61 -7.91 -2.77 -1.34
CA GLU A 61 -7.90 -3.81 -0.32
C GLU A 61 -7.02 -3.37 0.86
N LYS A 62 -7.50 -3.67 2.07
CA LYS A 62 -6.83 -3.37 3.33
C LYS A 62 -5.88 -4.50 3.69
N SER A 63 -4.60 -4.20 3.90
CA SER A 63 -3.67 -5.19 4.43
C SER A 63 -3.99 -5.61 5.85
N GLN A 64 -3.71 -6.87 6.16
CA GLN A 64 -4.10 -7.51 7.42
C GLN A 64 -2.92 -8.26 8.02
N ALA A 65 -2.88 -8.37 9.36
CA ALA A 65 -1.85 -9.16 10.04
C ALA A 65 -1.83 -10.63 9.61
N ARG A 66 -2.98 -11.17 9.15
CA ARG A 66 -3.07 -12.54 8.63
C ARG A 66 -2.22 -12.79 7.38
N TRP A 67 -1.80 -11.73 6.65
CA TRP A 67 -0.92 -11.83 5.48
C TRP A 67 0.51 -12.25 5.84
N GLN A 68 0.80 -12.38 7.13
CA GLN A 68 2.06 -12.86 7.65
C GLN A 68 1.88 -13.89 8.78
N ALA A 69 0.72 -14.56 8.84
CA ALA A 69 0.40 -15.47 9.94
C ALA A 69 1.44 -16.61 10.06
N ARG A 70 1.89 -17.16 8.92
CA ARG A 70 2.83 -18.28 8.84
C ARG A 70 4.30 -17.90 9.02
N ASP A 71 4.65 -16.63 9.20
CA ASP A 71 6.03 -16.28 9.50
C ASP A 71 6.41 -16.79 10.91
N PRO A 72 7.43 -17.65 11.07
CA PRO A 72 7.81 -18.19 12.37
C PRO A 72 8.52 -17.19 13.30
N GLN A 73 8.92 -16.01 12.84
CA GLN A 73 9.65 -15.03 13.65
C GLN A 73 8.79 -14.38 14.75
N ILE A 74 9.43 -14.03 15.88
CA ILE A 74 8.84 -13.29 16.99
C ILE A 74 9.82 -12.15 17.39
N PRO A 75 9.49 -10.87 17.13
CA PRO A 75 8.34 -10.38 16.37
C PRO A 75 8.40 -10.80 14.89
N LYS A 76 7.26 -10.72 14.19
CA LYS A 76 7.14 -11.06 12.77
C LYS A 76 8.07 -10.16 11.94
N SER A 77 8.68 -10.69 10.88
CA SER A 77 9.55 -9.93 9.96
C SER A 77 8.88 -8.67 9.48
N ILE A 78 9.59 -7.59 9.19
CA ILE A 78 8.99 -6.44 8.48
C ILE A 78 9.06 -6.58 6.95
N TRP A 79 9.82 -7.57 6.45
CA TRP A 79 10.17 -7.72 5.04
C TRP A 79 9.45 -8.85 4.32
N TRP A 80 8.73 -9.69 5.04
CA TRP A 80 8.17 -10.93 4.50
C TRP A 80 6.67 -10.98 4.74
N ASN A 81 5.86 -11.15 3.69
CA ASN A 81 4.42 -11.46 3.86
C ASN A 81 4.17 -12.88 3.35
N THR A 82 4.30 -13.85 4.25
CA THR A 82 4.18 -15.29 3.97
C THR A 82 2.84 -15.72 3.37
N ASP A 83 1.79 -14.96 3.62
CA ASP A 83 0.40 -15.28 3.31
C ASP A 83 -0.22 -14.31 2.30
N SER A 84 0.60 -13.59 1.53
CA SER A 84 0.12 -12.72 0.45
C SER A 84 0.90 -12.90 -0.87
N PRO A 85 0.89 -14.09 -1.49
CA PRO A 85 1.58 -14.31 -2.77
C PRO A 85 0.98 -13.51 -3.93
N PHE A 86 -0.26 -13.02 -3.76
CA PHE A 86 -1.00 -12.22 -4.73
C PHE A 86 -0.62 -10.74 -4.73
N VAL A 87 0.29 -10.30 -3.84
CA VAL A 87 0.65 -8.89 -3.66
C VAL A 87 2.06 -8.62 -4.18
N GLY A 88 2.16 -7.62 -5.05
CA GLY A 88 3.41 -7.07 -5.57
C GLY A 88 3.53 -5.56 -5.28
N PHE A 89 4.37 -4.89 -6.05
CA PHE A 89 4.51 -3.44 -6.00
C PHE A 89 5.02 -2.90 -7.34
N ARG A 90 4.83 -1.61 -7.53
CA ARG A 90 5.35 -0.86 -8.66
C ARG A 90 6.07 0.36 -8.15
N ILE A 91 7.25 0.63 -8.70
CA ILE A 91 8.06 1.76 -8.29
C ILE A 91 7.53 3.02 -8.97
N VAL A 92 7.38 4.06 -8.18
CA VAL A 92 7.16 5.43 -8.64
C VAL A 92 8.32 6.30 -8.15
N ARG A 93 8.60 7.37 -8.87
CA ARG A 93 9.58 8.37 -8.45
C ARG A 93 9.02 9.76 -8.66
N PRO A 94 9.35 10.74 -7.79
CA PRO A 94 9.11 12.14 -8.09
C PRO A 94 9.78 12.53 -9.40
N GLU A 95 9.12 13.42 -10.15
CA GLU A 95 9.73 14.02 -11.35
C GLU A 95 10.92 14.92 -10.94
N GLN A 96 10.71 15.74 -9.91
CA GLN A 96 11.74 16.57 -9.28
C GLN A 96 12.28 15.83 -8.05
N GLN A 97 13.57 15.55 -8.04
CA GLN A 97 14.21 14.83 -6.94
C GLN A 97 14.23 15.72 -5.68
N PRO A 98 13.66 15.26 -4.55
CA PRO A 98 13.73 15.99 -3.29
C PRO A 98 15.17 16.07 -2.77
N GLY A 99 15.44 17.07 -1.93
CA GLY A 99 16.71 17.19 -1.22
C GLY A 99 16.92 16.06 -0.20
N PRO A 100 18.15 15.80 0.25
CA PRO A 100 18.44 14.73 1.21
C PRO A 100 17.62 14.81 2.50
N GLU A 101 17.45 16.02 3.06
CA GLU A 101 16.67 16.25 4.28
C GLU A 101 15.19 15.91 4.08
N GLU A 102 14.60 16.28 2.93
CA GLU A 102 13.20 15.97 2.62
C GLU A 102 12.98 14.47 2.49
N VAL A 103 13.96 13.74 1.93
CA VAL A 103 13.94 12.28 1.82
C VAL A 103 13.96 11.63 3.21
N GLU A 104 14.84 12.08 4.10
CA GLU A 104 14.92 11.56 5.47
C GLU A 104 13.60 11.80 6.23
N VAL A 105 13.09 13.03 6.20
CA VAL A 105 11.82 13.40 6.84
C VAL A 105 10.65 12.56 6.30
N PHE A 106 10.65 12.24 5.00
CA PHE A 106 9.62 11.39 4.42
C PHE A 106 9.68 9.94 4.94
N PHE A 107 10.85 9.32 4.95
CA PHE A 107 10.99 7.92 5.38
C PHE A 107 10.75 7.73 6.88
N ASP A 108 11.17 8.69 7.72
CA ASP A 108 10.88 8.70 9.16
C ASP A 108 9.37 8.74 9.45
N LYS A 109 8.61 9.47 8.62
CA LYS A 109 7.14 9.53 8.73
C LYS A 109 6.46 8.28 8.18
N ALA A 110 7.01 7.71 7.10
CA ALA A 110 6.40 6.61 6.37
C ALA A 110 6.55 5.25 7.09
N ILE A 111 7.59 5.08 7.89
CA ILE A 111 7.89 3.84 8.63
C ILE A 111 7.32 3.98 10.05
N LYS A 112 6.10 3.47 10.25
CA LYS A 112 5.51 3.29 11.60
C LYS A 112 5.21 1.82 11.83
N GLU A 113 5.74 1.27 12.94
CA GLU A 113 5.43 -0.08 13.43
C GLU A 113 3.96 -0.21 13.86
#